data_AF-A0A453ENF7-F1
#
_entry.id   AF-A0A453ENF7-F1
#
_cell.length_a   1.000
_cell.length_b   1.000
_cell.length_c   1.000
_cell.angle_alpha   90.00
_cell.angle_beta   90.00
_cell.angle_gamma   90.00
#
_symmetry.space_group_name_H-M   'P 1'
#
loop_
_entity.id
_entity.type
_entity.pdbx_description
1 polymer ?
#
loop_
_entity_poly.entity_id
_entity_poly.type
_entity_poly.pdbx_seq_one_letter_code
_entity_poly.pdbx_strand_id
1 'polypeptide(L)' 'GGPVTIADREAEEAMTSVILKSFPTHAVFGEENGWRCAEKSADYVWVLDPIDGTKSFITGKPLFGTLIALLHNGKP' A
#
# COMPACT_ATOMS: atom_id res chain seq x y z
N GLY A 1 -12.41 2.56 -13.44
CA GLY A 1 -12.26 1.46 -12.48
C GLY A 1 -12.55 0.16 -13.18
N GLY A 2 -11.50 -0.58 -13.55
CA GLY A 2 -11.66 -1.96 -13.98
C GLY A 2 -11.75 -2.87 -12.75
N PRO A 3 -12.06 -4.17 -12.92
CA PRO A 3 -12.07 -5.14 -11.81
C PRO A 3 -10.75 -5.16 -11.02
N VAL A 4 -9.62 -4.86 -11.67
CA VAL A 4 -8.30 -4.75 -11.02
C VAL A 4 -8.21 -3.58 -10.05
N THR A 5 -8.77 -2.42 -10.40
CA THR A 5 -8.78 -1.23 -9.53
C THR A 5 -9.58 -1.46 -8.24
N ILE A 6 -10.64 -2.28 -8.30
CA ILE A 6 -11.42 -2.62 -7.10
C ILE A 6 -10.61 -3.52 -6.18
N ALA A 7 -10.00 -4.57 -6.74
CA ALA A 7 -9.16 -5.50 -6.00
C ALA A 7 -7.95 -4.80 -5.37
N ASP A 8 -7.30 -3.88 -6.10
CA ASP A 8 -6.15 -3.15 -5.61
C ASP A 8 -6.50 -2.25 -4.41
N ARG A 9 -7.58 -1.48 -4.53
CA ARG A 9 -8.09 -0.65 -3.43
C ARG A 9 -8.49 -1.45 -2.21
N GLU A 10 -9.18 -2.58 -2.39
CA GLU A 10 -9.58 -3.45 -1.27
C GLU A 10 -8.37 -4.08 -0.57
N ALA A 11 -7.34 -4.47 -1.33
CA ALA A 11 -6.09 -4.97 -0.79
C ALA A 11 -5.35 -3.88 0.00
N GLU A 12 -5.26 -2.65 -0.52
CA GLU A 12 -4.63 -1.53 0.19
C GLU A 12 -5.31 -1.22 1.52
N GLU A 13 -6.65 -1.25 1.55
CA GLU A 13 -7.42 -1.03 2.79
C GLU A 13 -7.14 -2.12 3.83
N ALA A 14 -7.09 -3.39 3.40
CA ALA A 14 -6.77 -4.49 4.29
C ALA A 14 -5.36 -4.35 4.89
N MET A 15 -4.37 -4.02 4.05
CA MET A 15 -2.98 -3.81 4.49
C MET A 15 -2.89 -2.63 5.46
N THR A 16 -3.50 -1.50 5.11
CA THR A 16 -3.52 -0.29 5.94
C THR A 16 -4.13 -0.57 7.31
N SER A 17 -5.25 -1.29 7.35
CA SER A 17 -5.94 -1.65 8.60
C SER A 17 -5.06 -2.50 9.53
N VAL A 18 -4.37 -3.50 8.98
CA VAL A 18 -3.44 -4.35 9.76
C VAL A 18 -2.28 -3.53 10.32
N ILE A 19 -1.70 -2.66 9.49
CA ILE A 19 -0.55 -1.82 9.86
C ILE A 19 -0.95 -0.84 10.96
N LEU A 20 -1.98 -0.03 10.75
CA LEU A 20 -2.36 1.02 11.70
C LEU A 20 -2.94 0.46 13.00
N LYS A 21 -3.51 -0.76 12.98
CA LYS A 21 -3.90 -1.47 14.21
C LYS A 21 -2.69 -1.89 15.04
N SER A 22 -1.61 -2.31 14.38
CA SER A 22 -0.40 -2.80 15.05
C SER A 22 0.59 -1.68 15.41
N PHE A 23 0.61 -0.63 14.59
CA PHE A 23 1.52 0.51 14.67
C PHE A 23 0.73 1.83 14.48
N PRO A 24 -0.04 2.28 15.49
CA PRO A 24 -0.92 3.44 15.35
C PRO A 24 -0.21 4.77 15.06
N THR A 25 1.08 4.87 15.38
CA THR A 25 1.92 6.06 15.17
C THR A 25 2.67 6.05 13.83
N HIS A 26 2.57 4.97 13.06
CA HIS A 26 3.21 4.89 11.74
C HIS A 26 2.28 5.50 10.68
N ALA A 27 2.88 5.99 9.59
CA ALA A 27 2.15 6.39 8.40
C ALA A 27 2.14 5.29 7.34
N VAL A 28 1.18 5.35 6.43
CA VAL A 28 1.07 4.53 5.23
C VAL A 28 0.98 5.46 4.03
N PHE A 29 1.72 5.14 2.97
CA PHE A 29 1.66 5.78 1.66
C PHE A 29 1.34 4.71 0.62
N GLY A 30 0.07 4.64 0.23
CA GLY A 30 -0.43 3.68 -0.76
C GLY A 30 -0.52 4.27 -2.17
N GLU A 31 -0.46 3.43 -3.20
CA GLU A 31 -0.66 3.82 -4.60
C GLU A 31 -2.05 4.46 -4.81
N GLU A 32 -3.10 3.85 -4.27
CA GLU A 32 -4.50 4.21 -4.55
C GLU A 32 -5.00 5.33 -3.66
N ASN A 33 -4.68 5.31 -2.36
CA ASN A 33 -5.21 6.28 -1.40
C ASN A 33 -4.17 7.28 -0.85
N GLY A 34 -2.91 7.20 -1.28
CA GLY A 34 -1.87 8.15 -0.89
C GLY A 34 -1.55 8.13 0.61
N TRP A 35 -1.30 9.31 1.19
CA TRP A 35 -0.81 9.45 2.56
C TRP A 35 -1.91 9.27 3.62
N ARG A 36 -1.67 8.37 4.58
CA ARG A 36 -2.53 8.08 5.73
C ARG A 36 -1.70 8.06 7.01
N CYS A 37 -2.03 8.92 7.95
CA CYS A 37 -1.39 8.99 9.26
C CYS A 37 -2.40 9.48 10.28
N ALA A 38 -2.39 8.91 11.49
CA ALA A 38 -3.20 9.41 12.60
C ALA A 38 -2.61 10.69 13.22
N GLU A 39 -1.30 10.89 13.08
CA GLU A 39 -0.56 12.01 13.64
C GLU A 39 -0.17 13.05 12.57
N LYS A 40 0.33 14.21 13.01
CA LYS A 40 0.82 15.26 12.11
C LYS A 40 2.07 14.84 11.33
N SER A 41 2.84 13.91 11.87
CA SER A 41 4.07 13.37 11.30
C SER A 41 4.29 11.95 11.84
N ALA A 42 4.98 11.11 11.08
CA ALA A 42 5.40 9.79 11.53
C ALA A 42 6.87 9.57 11.18
N ASP A 43 7.64 9.02 12.12
CA ASP A 43 9.03 8.64 11.89
C ASP A 43 9.12 7.41 10.97
N TYR A 44 8.08 6.57 11.00
CA TYR A 44 7.97 5.35 10.21
C TYR A 44 6.88 5.46 9.15
N VAL A 45 7.22 5.16 7.90
CA VAL A 45 6.31 5.22 6.76
C VAL A 45 6.33 3.90 6.01
N TRP A 46 5.18 3.26 5.89
CA TRP A 46 4.98 2.10 5.03
C TRP A 46 4.62 2.56 3.61
N VAL A 47 5.33 2.10 2.60
CA VAL A 47 4.99 2.35 1.19
C VAL A 47 4.40 1.07 0.61
N LEU A 48 3.18 1.15 0.08
CA LEU A 48 2.39 0.01 -0.35
C LEU A 48 2.00 0.13 -1.82
N ASP A 49 2.20 -0.96 -2.55
CA ASP A 49 1.67 -1.20 -3.89
C ASP A 49 1.07 -2.62 -3.87
N PRO A 50 -0.26 -2.76 -3.72
CA PRO A 50 -0.89 -4.06 -3.50
C PRO A 50 -0.81 -4.98 -4.73
N ILE A 51 -0.90 -4.41 -5.94
CA ILE A 51 -0.87 -5.10 -7.22
C ILE A 51 0.07 -4.37 -8.21
N ASP A 52 1.37 -4.57 -8.03
CA ASP A 52 2.37 -4.06 -8.97
C ASP A 52 2.30 -4.87 -10.28
N GLY A 53 2.18 -4.18 -11.41
CA GLY A 53 2.09 -4.80 -12.73
C GLY A 53 0.68 -4.87 -13.32
N THR A 54 -0.17 -3.87 -13.10
CA THR A 54 -1.50 -3.72 -13.74
C THR A 54 -1.49 -3.96 -15.27
N LYS A 55 -0.42 -3.64 -15.99
CA LYS A 55 -0.26 -3.97 -17.43
C LYS A 55 -0.03 -5.47 -17.73
N SER A 56 0.61 -6.21 -16.84
CA SER A 56 0.84 -7.66 -16.98
C SER A 56 -0.41 -8.47 -16.64
N PHE A 57 -1.20 -8.03 -15.66
CA PHE A 57 -2.45 -8.66 -15.25
C PHE A 57 -3.50 -8.70 -16.39
N ILE A 58 -3.59 -7.63 -17.19
CA ILE A 58 -4.51 -7.54 -18.35
C ILE A 58 -4.16 -8.57 -19.45
N THR A 59 -2.95 -9.12 -19.47
CA THR A 59 -2.49 -10.09 -20.50
C THR A 59 -2.58 -11.57 -20.08
N GLY A 60 -3.19 -11.87 -18.93
CA GLY A 60 -3.40 -13.26 -18.49
C GLY A 60 -2.15 -13.98 -17.95
N LYS A 61 -1.09 -13.23 -17.62
CA LYS A 61 0.11 -13.78 -16.96
C LYS A 61 0.01 -13.61 -15.45
N PRO A 62 0.29 -14.65 -14.64
CA PRO A 62 0.20 -14.61 -13.18
C PRO A 62 1.42 -13.92 -12.55
N LEU A 63 1.78 -12.74 -13.06
CA LEU A 63 2.88 -11.93 -12.57
C LEU A 63 2.28 -10.60 -12.09
N PHE A 64 1.63 -10.67 -10.94
CA PHE A 64 1.43 -9.52 -10.08
C PHE A 64 2.07 -9.86 -8.73
N GLY A 65 2.60 -8.85 -8.06
CA GLY A 65 3.20 -8.98 -6.75
C GLY A 65 2.69 -7.87 -5.84
N THR A 66 2.87 -8.06 -4.55
CA THR A 66 2.64 -7.02 -3.56
C THR A 66 3.98 -6.44 -3.15
N LEU A 67 4.16 -5.13 -3.32
CA LEU A 67 5.36 -4.43 -2.86
C LEU A 67 5.07 -3.76 -1.51
N ILE A 68 5.99 -3.94 -0.57
CA ILE A 68 5.92 -3.37 0.77
C ILE A 68 7.32 -2.88 1.13
N ALA A 69 7.43 -1.61 1.50
CA ALA A 69 8.64 -1.05 2.09
C ALA A 69 8.30 -0.32 3.39
N LEU A 70 9.27 -0.27 4.31
CA LEU A 70 9.20 0.53 5.52
C LEU A 70 10.37 1.51 5.48
N LEU A 71 10.08 2.79 5.67
CA LEU A 71 11.09 3.82 5.80
C LEU A 71 11.09 4.32 7.24
N HIS A 72 12.28 4.52 7.79
CA HIS A 72 12.49 5.24 9.04
C HIS A 72 13.21 6.56 8.73
N ASN A 73 12.57 7.69 9.02
CA ASN A 73 13.06 9.03 8.72
C ASN A 73 13.50 9.19 7.24
N GLY A 74 12.69 8.64 6.33
CA GLY A 74 12.91 8.70 4.89
C GLY A 74 14.00 7.75 4.37
N LYS A 75 14.47 6.80 5.18
CA LYS A 75 15.49 5.81 4.78
C LYS A 75 14.96 4.37 4.92
N PRO A 76 15.22 3.48 3.95
CA PRO A 76 14.86 2.06 4.05
C PRO A 76 15.61 1.33 5.18
#